data_AF-M1UWB7-F1
#
_entry.id   AF-M1UWB7-F1
#
_cell.length_a   1.000
_cell.length_b   1.000
_cell.length_c   1.000
_cell.angle_alpha   90.00
_cell.angle_beta   90.00
_cell.angle_gamma   90.00
#
_symmetry.space_group_name_H-M   'P 1'
#
loop_
_entity.id
_entity.type
_entity.pdbx_description
1 polymer ?
#
loop_
_entity_poly.entity_id
_entity_poly.type
_entity_poly.pdbx_seq_one_letter_code
_entity_poly.pdbx_strand_id
1 'polypeptide(L)'
;MAKQPRPLNPEHPENDLSEEADYSNRPRPMAADVESLADFPDPAELHRKNQHSSKQAILYGLAVPLVTFISAYILAWVARLQGGPLCDAGTATWICSRSAELWWPISTSIIAFGGMLGGAWILYDKYRNYLRWRAWMGVLWILIPFSMLWATSVLPLSILGH
;
A
#
# COMPACT_ATOMS: atom_id res chain seq x y z
N MET A 1 -26.09 15.17 -26.67
CA MET A 1 -24.71 15.30 -27.19
C MET A 1 -23.86 15.99 -26.14
N ALA A 2 -22.98 15.25 -25.46
CA ALA A 2 -22.06 15.84 -24.49
C ALA A 2 -21.01 16.68 -25.24
N LYS A 3 -20.90 17.96 -24.89
CA LYS A 3 -19.94 18.90 -25.48
C LYS A 3 -18.54 18.43 -25.10
N GLN A 4 -17.70 18.06 -26.08
CA GLN A 4 -16.30 17.76 -25.82
C GLN A 4 -15.65 18.98 -25.16
N PRO A 5 -14.97 18.83 -24.00
CA PRO A 5 -14.25 19.94 -23.39
C PRO A 5 -13.18 20.41 -24.36
N ARG A 6 -13.21 21.70 -24.72
CA ARG A 6 -12.14 22.32 -25.51
C ARG A 6 -10.86 22.26 -24.66
N PRO A 7 -9.71 21.88 -25.24
CA PRO A 7 -8.44 22.01 -24.53
C PRO A 7 -8.25 23.48 -24.15
N LEU A 8 -7.94 23.73 -22.88
CA LEU A 8 -7.66 25.07 -22.37
C LEU A 8 -6.39 25.59 -23.06
N ASN A 9 -6.41 26.85 -23.50
CA ASN A 9 -5.23 27.48 -24.11
C ASN A 9 -4.21 27.78 -22.99
N PRO A 10 -3.04 27.15 -22.95
CA PRO A 10 -2.05 27.33 -21.89
C PRO A 10 -1.47 28.76 -21.86
N GLU A 11 -1.50 29.47 -22.99
CA GLU A 11 -0.98 30.84 -23.08
C GLU A 11 -1.93 31.91 -22.53
N HIS A 12 -3.17 31.52 -22.20
CA HIS A 12 -4.13 32.47 -21.63
C HIS A 12 -3.85 32.65 -20.12
N PRO A 13 -3.70 33.88 -19.61
CA PRO A 13 -3.29 34.15 -18.22
C PRO A 13 -4.26 33.67 -17.11
N GLU A 14 -5.41 33.08 -17.45
CA GLU A 14 -6.30 32.42 -16.49
C GLU A 14 -6.11 30.90 -16.43
N ASN A 15 -5.37 30.33 -17.39
CA ASN A 15 -5.10 28.91 -17.50
C ASN A 15 -3.67 28.55 -17.06
N ASP A 16 -2.86 29.53 -16.69
CA ASP A 16 -1.52 29.34 -16.13
C ASP A 16 -1.55 28.48 -14.85
N LEU A 17 -2.61 28.59 -14.06
CA LEU A 17 -2.85 27.78 -12.85
C LEU A 17 -3.55 26.44 -13.13
N SER A 18 -3.97 26.17 -14.37
CA SER A 18 -4.74 24.96 -14.70
C SER A 18 -3.88 23.68 -14.70
N GLU A 19 -2.59 23.80 -15.04
CA GLU A 19 -1.63 22.68 -14.94
C GLU A 19 -1.23 22.38 -13.49
N GLU A 20 -1.29 23.38 -12.60
CA GLU A 20 -1.01 23.24 -11.17
C GLU A 20 -2.20 22.70 -10.35
N ALA A 21 -3.39 22.68 -10.95
CA ALA A 21 -4.61 22.19 -10.31
C ALA A 21 -4.51 20.67 -10.03
N ASP A 22 -4.28 20.31 -8.77
CA ASP A 22 -4.13 18.93 -8.35
C ASP A 22 -5.48 18.19 -8.26
N TYR A 23 -5.97 17.69 -9.40
CA TYR A 23 -7.18 16.86 -9.50
C TYR A 23 -7.05 15.48 -8.82
N SER A 24 -5.92 15.19 -8.18
CA SER A 24 -5.74 13.93 -7.45
C SER A 24 -6.25 13.98 -6.01
N ASN A 25 -6.57 15.17 -5.51
CA ASN A 25 -7.06 15.38 -4.15
C ASN A 25 -8.58 15.42 -4.11
N ARG A 26 -9.14 15.04 -2.96
CA ARG A 26 -10.54 15.34 -2.66
C ARG A 26 -10.68 16.87 -2.55
N PRO A 27 -11.69 17.48 -3.20
CA PRO A 27 -11.97 18.90 -3.02
C PRO A 27 -12.28 19.22 -1.54
N ARG A 28 -11.70 20.31 -1.04
CA ARG A 28 -12.09 20.88 0.26
C ARG A 28 -13.45 21.57 0.15
N PRO A 29 -14.23 21.62 1.23
CA PRO A 29 -15.41 22.48 1.28
C PRO A 29 -14.98 23.95 1.06
N MET A 30 -15.83 24.72 0.37
CA MET A 30 -15.59 26.14 0.12
C MET A 30 -15.69 26.92 1.43
N ALA A 31 -14.89 27.98 1.58
CA ALA A 31 -14.99 28.90 2.72
C ALA A 31 -16.39 29.52 2.76
N ALA A 32 -16.96 29.65 3.96
CA ALA A 32 -18.29 30.22 4.16
C ALA A 32 -18.25 31.75 4.24
N ASP A 33 -17.13 32.31 4.71
CA ASP A 33 -16.91 33.73 4.97
C ASP A 33 -15.42 34.11 4.76
N VAL A 34 -15.11 35.40 4.87
CA VAL A 34 -13.74 35.91 4.64
C VAL A 34 -12.78 35.47 5.74
N GLU A 35 -13.26 35.28 6.97
CA GLU A 35 -12.41 34.89 8.11
C GLU A 35 -11.98 33.42 7.99
N SER A 36 -12.88 32.54 7.58
CA SER A 36 -12.59 31.13 7.28
C SER A 36 -11.67 30.91 6.09
N LEU A 37 -11.42 31.93 5.24
CA LEU A 37 -10.36 31.87 4.23
C LEU A 37 -8.97 31.89 4.87
N ALA A 38 -8.80 32.51 6.03
CA ALA A 38 -7.52 32.55 6.73
C ALA A 38 -7.11 31.18 7.30
N ASP A 39 -8.09 30.29 7.53
CA ASP A 39 -7.87 28.91 8.00
C ASP A 39 -7.43 27.96 6.88
N PHE A 40 -7.43 28.40 5.62
CA PHE A 40 -6.95 27.57 4.52
C PHE A 40 -5.44 27.38 4.63
N PRO A 41 -4.94 26.16 4.44
CA PRO A 41 -3.50 25.92 4.45
C PRO A 41 -2.85 26.63 3.27
N ASP A 42 -1.63 27.07 3.49
CA ASP A 42 -0.77 27.59 2.44
C ASP A 42 -0.69 26.61 1.25
N PRO A 43 -1.01 27.04 0.01
CA PRO A 43 -0.90 26.22 -1.19
C PRO A 43 0.49 25.59 -1.39
N ALA A 44 1.56 26.31 -1.06
CA ALA A 44 2.93 25.79 -1.21
C ALA A 44 3.21 24.65 -0.23
N GLU A 45 2.77 24.78 1.02
CA GLU A 45 2.87 23.71 2.00
C GLU A 45 2.04 22.47 1.60
N LEU A 46 0.82 22.69 1.09
CA LEU A 46 -0.04 21.61 0.61
C LEU A 46 0.61 20.84 -0.55
N HIS A 47 1.19 21.56 -1.53
CA HIS A 47 1.91 20.96 -2.64
C HIS A 47 3.06 20.08 -2.15
N ARG A 48 3.88 20.59 -1.22
CA ARG A 48 4.97 19.84 -0.60
C ARG A 48 4.47 18.55 0.05
N LYS A 49 3.41 18.62 0.87
CA LYS A 49 2.81 17.45 1.53
C LYS A 49 2.30 16.42 0.51
N ASN A 50 1.73 16.87 -0.60
CA ASN A 50 1.25 16.01 -1.68
C ASN A 50 2.39 15.27 -2.39
N GLN A 51 3.50 15.95 -2.69
CA GLN A 51 4.69 15.32 -3.26
C GLN A 51 5.28 14.25 -2.33
N HIS A 52 5.34 14.53 -1.02
CA HIS A 52 5.77 13.53 -0.04
C HIS A 52 4.81 12.34 0.04
N SER A 53 3.49 12.57 0.01
CA SER A 53 2.49 11.49 0.03
C SER A 53 2.66 10.54 -1.16
N SER A 54 2.91 11.06 -2.36
CA SER A 54 3.14 10.25 -3.56
C SER A 54 4.42 9.40 -3.44
N LYS A 55 5.52 9.99 -2.97
CA LYS A 55 6.78 9.25 -2.74
C LYS A 55 6.61 8.17 -1.67
N GLN A 56 5.90 8.48 -0.59
CA GLN A 56 5.57 7.53 0.47
C GLN A 56 4.74 6.36 -0.06
N ALA A 57 3.74 6.63 -0.90
CA ALA A 57 2.92 5.57 -1.49
C ALA A 57 3.77 4.58 -2.31
N ILE A 58 4.64 5.08 -3.19
CA ILE A 58 5.52 4.23 -4.00
C ILE A 58 6.46 3.42 -3.11
N LEU A 59 7.11 4.06 -2.14
CA LEU A 59 8.02 3.38 -1.22
C LEU A 59 7.28 2.30 -0.41
N TYR A 60 6.08 2.59 0.07
CA TYR A 60 5.25 1.64 0.81
C TYR A 60 4.83 0.44 -0.04
N GLY A 61 4.41 0.69 -1.29
CA GLY A 61 4.03 -0.36 -2.23
C GLY A 61 5.16 -1.33 -2.56
N LEU A 62 6.41 -0.87 -2.56
CA LEU A 62 7.60 -1.72 -2.72
C LEU A 62 8.04 -2.38 -1.41
N ALA A 63 7.94 -1.65 -0.30
CA ALA A 63 8.38 -2.11 1.01
C ALA A 63 7.57 -3.31 1.52
N VAL A 64 6.24 -3.32 1.32
CA VAL A 64 5.40 -4.41 1.84
C VAL A 64 5.75 -5.77 1.23
N PRO A 65 5.83 -5.95 -0.11
CA PRO A 65 6.29 -7.21 -0.68
C PRO A 65 7.72 -7.57 -0.25
N LEU A 66 8.63 -6.59 -0.23
CA LEU A 66 10.02 -6.82 0.16
C LEU A 66 10.14 -7.34 1.60
N VAL A 67 9.46 -6.68 2.55
CA VAL A 67 9.41 -7.11 3.95
C VAL A 67 8.77 -8.48 4.07
N THR A 68 7.70 -8.77 3.32
CA THR A 68 7.06 -10.09 3.31
C THR A 68 8.03 -11.18 2.87
N PHE A 69 8.74 -10.99 1.76
CA PHE A 69 9.74 -11.96 1.26
C PHE A 69 10.92 -12.14 2.24
N ILE A 70 11.47 -11.03 2.76
CA ILE A 70 12.58 -11.07 3.72
C ILE A 70 12.16 -11.81 4.98
N SER A 71 11.00 -11.47 5.55
CA SER A 71 10.48 -12.16 6.73
C SER A 71 10.22 -13.63 6.45
N ALA A 72 9.62 -13.98 5.32
CA ALA A 72 9.40 -15.39 4.95
C ALA A 72 10.71 -16.17 4.84
N TYR A 73 11.74 -15.57 4.25
CA TYR A 73 13.06 -16.18 4.13
C TYR A 73 13.75 -16.36 5.49
N ILE A 74 13.74 -15.33 6.34
CA ILE A 74 14.30 -15.41 7.70
C ILE A 74 13.59 -16.49 8.52
N LEU A 75 12.25 -16.53 8.46
CA LEU A 75 11.47 -17.54 9.17
C LEU A 75 11.67 -18.95 8.61
N ALA A 76 11.91 -19.10 7.31
CA ALA A 76 12.25 -20.39 6.71
C ALA A 76 13.61 -20.88 7.21
N TRP A 77 14.58 -19.98 7.38
CA TRP A 77 15.85 -20.30 8.03
C TRP A 77 15.68 -20.75 9.48
N VAL A 78 14.82 -20.06 10.25
CA VAL A 78 14.50 -20.47 11.62
C VAL A 78 13.91 -21.88 11.65
N ALA A 79 12.94 -22.18 10.77
CA ALA A 79 12.38 -23.53 10.63
C ALA A 79 13.46 -24.56 10.27
N ARG A 80 14.41 -24.19 9.40
CA ARG A 80 15.50 -25.09 8.98
C ARG A 80 16.47 -25.41 10.11
N LEU A 81 16.79 -24.43 10.95
CA LEU A 81 17.70 -24.57 12.09
C LEU A 81 17.06 -25.34 13.25
N GLN A 82 15.74 -25.27 13.42
CA GLN A 82 15.01 -26.10 14.39
C GLN A 82 15.04 -27.58 14.01
N GLY A 83 15.16 -27.90 12.72
CA GLY A 83 15.16 -29.27 12.23
C GLY A 83 13.81 -29.98 12.43
N GLY A 84 13.81 -31.29 12.26
CA GLY A 84 12.64 -32.12 12.49
C GLY A 84 12.52 -33.30 11.53
N PRO A 85 11.55 -34.19 11.81
CA PRO A 85 11.47 -35.51 11.17
C PRO A 85 11.23 -35.44 9.65
N LEU A 86 10.66 -34.35 9.14
CA LEU A 86 10.44 -34.18 7.69
C LEU A 86 11.74 -33.92 6.93
N CYS A 87 12.68 -33.20 7.55
CA CYS A 87 14.00 -32.97 6.96
C CYS A 87 14.89 -34.20 7.08
N ASP A 88 14.77 -34.97 8.16
CA ASP A 88 15.53 -36.22 8.34
C ASP A 88 15.05 -37.33 7.39
N ALA A 89 13.75 -37.38 7.10
CA ALA A 89 13.15 -38.29 6.12
C ALA A 89 13.38 -37.86 4.66
N GLY A 90 13.99 -36.70 4.41
CA GLY A 90 14.24 -36.16 3.07
C GLY A 90 12.97 -35.71 2.32
N THR A 91 11.82 -35.59 3.00
CA THR A 91 10.55 -35.19 2.38
C THR A 91 10.41 -33.67 2.26
N ALA A 92 11.09 -32.90 3.11
CA ALA A 92 11.13 -31.43 3.07
C ALA A 92 12.55 -30.90 3.27
N THR A 93 12.89 -29.76 2.64
CA THR A 93 14.24 -29.17 2.73
C THR A 93 14.31 -27.97 3.66
N TRP A 94 13.22 -27.21 3.82
CA TRP A 94 13.19 -25.95 4.59
C TRP A 94 12.25 -26.02 5.79
N ILE A 95 11.02 -26.47 5.57
CA ILE A 95 10.00 -26.59 6.62
C ILE A 95 10.08 -28.00 7.22
N CYS A 96 10.81 -28.15 8.32
CA CYS A 96 11.26 -29.45 8.82
C CYS A 96 10.31 -30.16 9.80
N SER A 97 9.20 -29.53 10.20
CA SER A 97 8.29 -30.07 11.22
C SER A 97 6.85 -29.60 11.04
N ARG A 98 5.88 -30.35 11.59
CA ARG A 98 4.46 -29.95 11.57
C ARG A 98 4.20 -28.63 12.30
N SER A 99 4.99 -28.31 13.33
CA SER A 99 4.88 -27.01 13.98
C SER A 99 5.32 -25.89 13.03
N ALA A 100 6.42 -26.07 12.29
CA ALA A 100 6.87 -25.13 11.27
C ALA A 100 5.86 -24.94 10.14
N GLU A 101 5.18 -26.00 9.70
CA GLU A 101 4.08 -25.91 8.73
C GLU A 101 2.90 -25.07 9.22
N LEU A 102 2.69 -24.94 10.54
CA LEU A 102 1.61 -24.12 11.10
C LEU A 102 2.04 -22.66 11.24
N TRP A 103 3.13 -22.40 11.98
CA TRP A 103 3.46 -21.03 12.37
C TRP A 103 4.08 -20.23 11.22
N TRP A 104 4.84 -20.87 10.32
CA TRP A 104 5.53 -20.20 9.21
C TRP A 104 4.55 -19.54 8.22
N PRO A 105 3.58 -20.28 7.64
CA PRO A 105 2.65 -19.66 6.68
C PRO A 105 1.68 -18.69 7.34
N ILE A 106 1.30 -18.90 8.61
CA ILE A 106 0.44 -17.95 9.35
C ILE A 106 1.19 -16.63 9.55
N SER A 107 2.43 -16.68 10.06
CA SER A 107 3.22 -15.48 10.37
C SER A 107 3.51 -14.66 9.12
N THR A 108 3.90 -15.31 8.02
CA THR A 108 4.19 -14.62 6.76
C THR A 108 2.94 -14.04 6.11
N SER A 109 1.81 -14.74 6.20
CA SER A 109 0.52 -14.22 5.70
C SER A 109 0.05 -13.01 6.50
N ILE A 110 0.20 -12.99 7.83
CA ILE A 110 -0.13 -11.83 8.67
C ILE A 110 0.65 -10.59 8.23
N ILE A 111 1.92 -10.75 7.83
CA ILE A 111 2.74 -9.63 7.36
C ILE A 111 2.18 -9.07 6.04
N ALA A 112 1.85 -9.94 5.07
CA ALA A 112 1.27 -9.53 3.80
C ALA A 112 -0.08 -8.81 3.99
N PHE A 113 -1.00 -9.42 4.74
CA PHE A 113 -2.31 -8.84 5.05
C PHE A 113 -2.19 -7.56 5.88
N GLY A 114 -1.30 -7.54 6.87
CA GLY A 114 -1.03 -6.37 7.70
C GLY A 114 -0.51 -5.19 6.87
N GLY A 115 0.38 -5.45 5.92
CA GLY A 115 0.87 -4.44 4.98
C GLY A 115 -0.25 -3.87 4.11
N MET A 116 -1.14 -4.71 3.59
CA MET A 116 -2.31 -4.27 2.82
C MET A 116 -3.29 -3.44 3.67
N LEU A 117 -3.66 -3.92 4.87
CA LEU A 117 -4.57 -3.21 5.78
C LEU A 117 -3.97 -1.89 6.25
N GLY A 118 -2.68 -1.85 6.54
CA GLY A 118 -1.95 -0.62 6.84
C GLY A 118 -1.99 0.37 5.68
N GLY A 119 -1.85 -0.12 4.43
CA GLY A 119 -2.00 0.70 3.23
C GLY A 119 -3.39 1.28 3.08
N ALA A 120 -4.44 0.50 3.37
CA ALA A 120 -5.83 0.96 3.37
C ALA A 120 -6.10 2.01 4.46
N TRP A 121 -5.52 1.83 5.66
CA TRP A 121 -5.61 2.82 6.74
C TRP A 121 -4.94 4.14 6.36
N ILE A 122 -3.71 4.10 5.82
CA ILE A 122 -2.99 5.30 5.39
C ILE A 122 -3.75 5.99 4.26
N LEU A 123 -4.29 5.23 3.30
CA LEU A 123 -5.15 5.76 2.25
C LEU A 123 -6.33 6.55 2.84
N TYR A 124 -7.03 5.97 3.82
CA TYR A 124 -8.15 6.62 4.50
C TYR A 124 -7.71 7.90 5.22
N ASP A 125 -6.56 7.87 5.92
CA ASP A 125 -5.97 9.04 6.56
C ASP A 125 -5.65 10.16 5.54
N LYS A 126 -5.01 9.84 4.40
CA LYS A 126 -4.74 10.84 3.35
C LYS A 126 -6.03 11.40 2.75
N TYR A 127 -7.04 10.56 2.58
CA TYR A 127 -8.34 10.98 2.05
C TYR A 127 -9.08 11.95 2.97
N ARG A 128 -9.11 11.70 4.29
CA ARG A 128 -9.73 12.62 5.27
C ARG A 128 -8.96 13.94 5.43
N ASN A 129 -7.64 13.91 5.21
CA ASN A 129 -6.77 15.08 5.35
C ASN A 129 -6.60 15.89 4.05
N TYR A 130 -7.38 15.60 3.01
CA TYR A 130 -7.36 16.29 1.71
C TYR A 130 -5.98 16.30 1.03
N LEU A 131 -5.24 15.19 1.18
CA LEU A 131 -3.94 14.95 0.53
C LEU A 131 -4.10 14.00 -0.67
N ARG A 132 -3.03 13.84 -1.46
CA ARG A 132 -2.99 12.91 -2.61
C ARG A 132 -3.26 11.48 -2.17
N TRP A 133 -4.48 11.01 -2.43
CA TRP A 133 -4.97 9.68 -2.08
C TRP A 133 -4.93 8.69 -3.26
N ARG A 134 -5.03 9.18 -4.51
CA ARG A 134 -5.08 8.31 -5.70
C ARG A 134 -3.86 7.40 -5.85
N ALA A 135 -2.67 7.89 -5.51
CA ALA A 135 -1.46 7.07 -5.50
C ALA A 135 -1.55 5.91 -4.51
N TRP A 136 -2.08 6.15 -3.31
CA TRP A 136 -2.35 5.12 -2.31
C TRP A 136 -3.42 4.13 -2.75
N MET A 137 -4.42 4.57 -3.50
CA MET A 137 -5.39 3.66 -4.11
C MET A 137 -4.71 2.71 -5.09
N GLY A 138 -3.81 3.21 -5.94
CA GLY A 138 -3.01 2.38 -6.84
C GLY A 138 -2.15 1.36 -6.09
N VAL A 139 -1.52 1.76 -4.99
CA VAL A 139 -0.79 0.84 -4.10
C VAL A 139 -1.70 -0.24 -3.54
N LEU A 140 -2.88 0.12 -3.05
CA LEU A 140 -3.84 -0.83 -2.51
C LEU A 140 -4.28 -1.86 -3.56
N TRP A 141 -4.48 -1.43 -4.82
CA TRP A 141 -4.77 -2.34 -5.94
C TRP A 141 -3.64 -3.33 -6.26
N ILE A 142 -2.40 -3.04 -5.88
CA ILE A 142 -1.27 -3.96 -6.01
C ILE A 142 -1.17 -4.87 -4.78
N LEU A 143 -1.36 -4.31 -3.58
CA LEU A 143 -1.23 -5.07 -2.33
C LEU A 143 -2.36 -6.07 -2.12
N ILE A 144 -3.58 -5.79 -2.58
CA ILE A 144 -4.70 -6.74 -2.51
C ILE A 144 -4.37 -8.07 -3.23
N PRO A 145 -4.05 -8.09 -4.54
CA PRO A 145 -3.73 -9.34 -5.23
C PRO A 145 -2.45 -9.97 -4.70
N PHE A 146 -1.47 -9.19 -4.24
CA PHE A 146 -0.29 -9.73 -3.56
C PHE A 146 -0.66 -10.50 -2.28
N SER A 147 -1.54 -9.93 -1.45
CA SER A 147 -2.04 -10.58 -0.22
C SER A 147 -2.83 -11.83 -0.55
N MET A 148 -3.68 -11.77 -1.58
CA MET A 148 -4.46 -12.91 -2.04
C MET A 148 -3.56 -14.04 -2.55
N LEU A 149 -2.54 -13.71 -3.36
CA LEU A 149 -1.55 -14.67 -3.83
C LEU A 149 -0.86 -15.36 -2.65
N TRP A 150 -0.47 -14.59 -1.63
CA TRP A 150 0.14 -15.17 -0.42
C TRP A 150 -0.83 -16.09 0.33
N ALA A 151 -2.07 -15.65 0.50
CA ALA A 151 -3.12 -16.42 1.16
C ALA A 151 -3.50 -17.71 0.43
N THR A 152 -3.39 -17.77 -0.90
CA THR A 152 -3.77 -18.95 -1.69
C THR A 152 -2.60 -19.88 -1.99
N SER A 153 -1.36 -19.39 -1.97
CA SER A 153 -0.17 -20.22 -2.23
C SER A 153 0.56 -20.66 -0.97
N VAL A 154 0.57 -19.85 0.10
CA VAL A 154 1.36 -20.09 1.31
C VAL A 154 0.48 -20.56 2.47
N LEU A 155 -0.62 -19.86 2.76
CA LEU A 155 -1.48 -20.20 3.90
C LEU A 155 -2.03 -21.65 3.90
N PRO A 156 -2.36 -22.28 2.76
CA PRO A 156 -2.88 -23.65 2.75
C PRO A 156 -1.91 -24.68 3.32
N LEU A 157 -0.61 -24.39 3.36
CA LEU A 157 0.40 -25.25 4.01
C LEU A 157 0.04 -25.52 5.48
N SER A 158 -0.54 -24.54 6.19
CA SER A 158 -0.99 -24.71 7.58
C SER A 158 -2.12 -25.72 7.74
N ILE A 159 -2.93 -25.92 6.69
CA ILE A 159 -4.08 -26.82 6.71
C ILE A 159 -3.63 -28.19 6.22
N LEU A 160 -3.09 -28.24 5.01
CA LEU A 160 -2.78 -29.47 4.30
C LEU A 160 -1.51 -30.16 4.82
N GLY A 161 -0.53 -29.39 5.30
CA GLY A 161 0.84 -29.88 5.47
C GLY A 161 1.55 -30.11 4.14
N HIS A 162 2.79 -30.60 4.22
CA HIS A 162 3.51 -31.14 3.08
C HIS A 162 3.05 -32.55 2.71
#